data_AF-A0A7R9J9F5-F1
#
_entry.id   AF-A0A7R9J9F5-F1
#
_cell.length_a   1.000
_cell.length_b   1.000
_cell.length_c   1.000
_cell.angle_alpha   90.00
_cell.angle_beta   90.00
_cell.angle_gamma   90.00
#
_symmetry.space_group_name_H-M   'P 1'
#
loop_
_entity.id
_entity.type
_entity.pdbx_description
1 polymer ?
#
loop_
_entity_poly.entity_id
_entity_poly.type
_entity_poly.pdbx_seq_one_letter_code
_entity_poly.pdbx_strand_id
1 'polypeptide(L)'
;MSFFGFGQSADIDIALDGTDTRKMADIKSEDGKKERHLLYYDGETVSGKVNVTLKKPGAKLEHHGVKIEFIGQIELFYDRGNHHEFTSLVKELVRPGEFAQNISYPFEFLNVEKPFESYTGSNVRLRYFLRVTIVRRLSDIVKEMDIVVHTLSCYPDMNNSIKMEVGIEDCLHIEFEYNKSK
;
A
#
# COMPACT_ATOMS: atom_id res chain seq x y z
N MET A 1 -12.54 -15.28 -16.55
CA MET A 1 -13.22 -16.58 -16.65
C MET A 1 -12.57 -17.53 -15.63
N SER A 2 -13.23 -17.81 -14.50
CA SER A 2 -12.84 -18.87 -13.56
C SER A 2 -14.09 -19.57 -13.08
N PHE A 3 -14.56 -20.53 -13.88
CA PHE A 3 -15.54 -21.53 -13.49
C PHE A 3 -14.78 -22.68 -12.78
N PHE A 4 -15.35 -23.22 -11.70
CA PHE A 4 -14.86 -24.28 -10.78
C PHE A 4 -14.35 -23.84 -9.40
N GLY A 5 -15.28 -23.38 -8.56
CA GLY A 5 -15.11 -23.22 -7.10
C GLY A 5 -15.27 -24.51 -6.28
N PHE A 6 -14.90 -25.68 -6.83
CA PHE A 6 -15.05 -26.98 -6.15
C PHE A 6 -13.72 -27.51 -5.56
N GLY A 7 -12.92 -26.64 -4.93
CA GLY A 7 -11.64 -27.01 -4.31
C GLY A 7 -11.52 -26.54 -2.85
N GLN A 8 -10.55 -27.12 -2.13
CA GLN A 8 -10.08 -26.58 -0.84
C GLN A 8 -9.70 -25.11 -1.03
N SER A 9 -10.25 -24.21 -0.21
CA SER A 9 -10.04 -22.77 -0.34
C SER A 9 -10.25 -22.08 1.01
N ALA A 10 -9.61 -20.93 1.17
CA ALA A 10 -9.74 -20.07 2.33
C ALA A 10 -9.89 -18.62 1.89
N ASP A 11 -10.51 -17.81 2.75
CA ASP A 11 -10.46 -16.36 2.69
C ASP A 11 -9.40 -15.84 3.66
N ILE A 12 -8.70 -14.79 3.25
CA ILE A 12 -7.67 -14.12 4.04
C ILE A 12 -8.20 -12.74 4.42
N ASP A 13 -8.07 -12.42 5.70
CA ASP A 13 -8.33 -11.10 6.26
C ASP A 13 -7.09 -10.59 7.00
N ILE A 14 -6.73 -9.32 6.79
CA ILE A 14 -5.57 -8.69 7.41
C ILE A 14 -6.10 -7.61 8.35
N ALA A 15 -5.94 -7.83 9.65
CA ALA A 15 -6.38 -6.89 10.68
C ALA A 15 -5.15 -6.18 11.26
N LEU A 16 -5.05 -4.87 11.05
CA LEU A 16 -3.97 -4.05 11.61
C LEU A 16 -4.25 -3.65 13.06
N ASP A 17 -3.20 -3.61 13.86
CA ASP A 17 -3.30 -3.11 15.23
C ASP A 17 -3.62 -1.60 15.23
N GLY A 18 -4.47 -1.18 16.17
CA GLY A 18 -4.84 0.22 16.33
C GLY A 18 -5.77 0.78 15.26
N THR A 19 -6.41 -0.07 14.43
CA THR A 19 -7.36 0.34 13.36
C THR A 19 -8.43 1.34 13.84
N ASP A 20 -8.92 1.20 15.08
CA ASP A 20 -9.95 2.10 15.64
C ASP A 20 -9.42 3.49 16.03
N THR A 21 -8.11 3.62 16.24
CA THR A 21 -7.47 4.85 16.76
C THR A 21 -6.58 5.54 15.73
N ARG A 22 -6.09 4.79 14.75
CA ARG A 22 -5.15 5.28 13.73
C ARG A 22 -5.89 6.15 12.72
N LYS A 23 -5.20 7.21 12.28
CA LYS A 23 -5.74 8.11 11.26
C LYS A 23 -5.90 7.38 9.94
N MET A 24 -6.90 7.78 9.18
CA MET A 24 -7.09 7.36 7.80
C MET A 24 -6.88 8.55 6.87
N ALA A 25 -6.34 8.30 5.69
CA ALA A 25 -6.14 9.29 4.64
C ALA A 25 -6.92 8.89 3.39
N ASP A 26 -7.46 9.89 2.70
CA ASP A 26 -8.10 9.72 1.41
C ASP A 26 -7.05 9.72 0.31
N ILE A 27 -7.12 8.75 -0.60
CA ILE A 27 -6.28 8.68 -1.80
C ILE A 27 -7.15 8.42 -3.02
N LYS A 28 -6.79 9.02 -4.15
CA LYS A 28 -7.46 8.75 -5.42
C LYS A 28 -6.96 7.42 -5.98
N SER A 29 -7.88 6.53 -6.36
CA SER A 29 -7.55 5.29 -7.06
C SER A 29 -7.33 5.53 -8.56
N GLU A 30 -6.83 4.51 -9.26
CA GLU A 30 -6.63 4.56 -10.72
C GLU A 30 -7.93 4.91 -11.47
N ASP A 31 -9.06 4.37 -11.02
CA ASP A 31 -10.40 4.65 -11.57
C ASP A 31 -10.92 6.06 -11.23
N GLY A 32 -10.14 6.85 -10.50
CA GLY A 32 -10.48 8.18 -10.06
C GLY A 32 -11.44 8.28 -8.88
N LYS A 33 -11.81 7.14 -8.28
CA LYS A 33 -12.61 7.10 -7.05
C LYS A 33 -11.74 7.50 -5.85
N LYS A 34 -12.36 8.05 -4.82
CA LYS A 34 -11.69 8.28 -3.54
C LYS A 34 -11.78 7.01 -2.71
N GLU A 35 -10.63 6.50 -2.32
CA GLU A 35 -10.47 5.40 -1.36
C GLU A 35 -9.91 5.95 -0.06
N ARG A 36 -10.12 5.23 1.03
CA ARG A 36 -9.69 5.64 2.37
C ARG A 36 -8.97 4.48 3.02
N HIS A 37 -7.70 4.70 3.35
CA HIS A 37 -6.81 3.69 3.91
C HIS A 37 -6.14 4.20 5.19
N LEU A 38 -5.58 3.28 5.98
CA LEU A 38 -4.85 3.65 7.20
C LEU A 38 -3.58 4.44 6.84
N LEU A 39 -3.35 5.53 7.57
CA LEU A 39 -2.23 6.44 7.39
C LEU A 39 -1.04 6.01 8.24
N TYR A 40 0.14 6.00 7.62
CA TYR A 40 1.43 5.73 8.23
C TYR A 40 2.43 6.84 7.88
N TYR A 41 3.42 7.03 8.74
CA TYR A 41 4.60 7.85 8.47
C TYR A 41 5.86 6.97 8.40
N ASP A 42 6.95 7.58 7.93
CA ASP A 42 8.25 6.95 7.88
C ASP A 42 8.73 6.50 9.27
N GLY A 43 9.41 5.35 9.32
CA GLY A 43 9.90 4.73 10.56
C GLY A 43 8.83 4.08 11.44
N GLU A 44 7.54 4.20 11.15
CA GLU A 44 6.51 3.52 11.95
C GLU A 44 6.51 2.00 11.80
N THR A 45 6.28 1.29 12.91
CA THR A 45 6.00 -0.16 12.94
C THR A 45 4.66 -0.47 12.26
N VAL A 46 4.64 -1.58 11.52
CA VAL A 46 3.44 -2.15 10.91
C VAL A 46 3.19 -3.53 11.52
N SER A 47 2.17 -3.65 12.36
CA SER A 47 1.82 -4.88 13.08
C SER A 47 0.33 -5.19 12.99
N GLY A 48 0.00 -6.46 13.20
CA GLY A 48 -1.38 -6.93 13.15
C GLY A 48 -1.49 -8.44 13.16
N LYS A 49 -2.61 -8.94 12.63
CA LYS A 49 -2.91 -10.37 12.52
C LYS A 49 -3.44 -10.71 11.14
N VAL A 50 -3.04 -11.89 10.66
CA VAL A 50 -3.58 -12.51 9.45
C VAL A 50 -4.56 -13.59 9.87
N ASN A 51 -5.82 -13.43 9.49
CA ASN A 51 -6.89 -14.38 9.75
C ASN A 51 -7.14 -15.22 8.49
N VAL A 52 -7.10 -16.54 8.63
CA VAL A 52 -7.39 -17.50 7.56
C VAL A 52 -8.68 -18.23 7.90
N THR A 53 -9.70 -18.05 7.07
CA THR A 53 -11.03 -18.66 7.24
C THR A 53 -11.30 -19.67 6.14
N LEU A 54 -11.55 -20.94 6.51
CA LEU A 54 -11.83 -22.00 5.54
C LEU A 54 -13.25 -21.82 4.96
N LYS A 55 -13.38 -21.82 3.62
CA LYS A 55 -14.69 -21.59 2.97
C LYS A 55 -15.71 -22.67 3.24
N LYS A 56 -15.24 -23.89 3.50
CA LYS A 56 -16.07 -25.06 3.79
C LYS A 56 -15.75 -25.54 5.20
N PRO A 57 -16.71 -25.51 6.14
CA PRO A 57 -16.54 -26.10 7.47
C PRO A 57 -16.11 -27.56 7.37
N GLY A 58 -15.08 -27.94 8.12
CA GLY A 58 -14.53 -29.31 8.13
C GLY A 58 -13.70 -29.70 6.90
N ALA A 59 -13.54 -28.83 5.91
CA ALA A 59 -12.58 -29.06 4.83
C ALA A 59 -11.16 -28.82 5.33
N LYS A 60 -10.20 -29.59 4.83
CA LYS A 60 -8.77 -29.33 5.03
C LYS A 60 -8.23 -28.49 3.88
N LEU A 61 -7.21 -27.67 4.15
CA LEU A 61 -6.47 -26.93 3.13
C LEU A 61 -4.98 -27.20 3.27
N GLU A 62 -4.41 -27.94 2.32
CA GLU A 62 -2.96 -28.15 2.23
C GLU A 62 -2.27 -26.90 1.66
N HIS A 63 -1.14 -26.52 2.26
CA HIS A 63 -0.34 -25.36 1.85
C HIS A 63 1.17 -25.63 2.03
N HIS A 64 1.99 -24.98 1.19
CA HIS A 64 3.46 -25.03 1.23
C HIS A 64 4.04 -23.83 2.00
N GLY A 65 3.33 -23.37 3.02
CA GLY A 65 3.70 -22.25 3.85
C GLY A 65 2.82 -21.02 3.64
N VAL A 66 2.87 -20.12 4.59
CA VAL A 66 2.17 -18.82 4.55
C VAL A 66 3.17 -17.74 4.90
N LYS A 67 3.21 -16.69 4.09
CA LYS A 67 4.02 -15.50 4.33
C LYS A 67 3.17 -14.23 4.26
N ILE A 68 3.63 -13.22 4.98
CA ILE A 68 3.18 -11.84 4.81
C ILE A 68 4.37 -10.98 4.38
N GLU A 69 4.10 -10.07 3.46
CA GLU A 69 5.09 -9.16 2.89
C GLU A 69 4.61 -7.73 3.09
N PHE A 70 5.52 -6.82 3.45
CA PHE A 70 5.32 -5.38 3.36
C PHE A 70 6.09 -4.88 2.16
N ILE A 71 5.39 -4.23 1.22
CA ILE A 71 5.97 -3.84 -0.07
C ILE A 71 5.68 -2.36 -0.31
N GLY A 72 6.73 -1.63 -0.67
CA GLY A 72 6.66 -0.31 -1.28
C GLY A 72 7.17 -0.40 -2.71
N GLN A 73 6.35 -0.03 -3.69
CA GLN A 73 6.71 -0.15 -5.10
C GLN A 73 6.22 1.02 -5.95
N ILE A 74 6.91 1.22 -7.07
CA ILE A 74 6.53 2.12 -8.16
C ILE A 74 6.00 1.28 -9.33
N GLU A 75 4.81 1.61 -9.78
CA GLU A 75 4.13 1.01 -10.93
C GLU A 75 4.09 2.03 -12.07
N LEU A 76 4.64 1.66 -13.22
CA LEU A 76 4.63 2.47 -14.44
C LEU A 76 3.53 1.94 -15.36
N PHE A 77 2.53 2.76 -15.71
CA PHE A 77 1.38 2.26 -16.47
C PHE A 77 1.69 1.89 -17.91
N TYR A 78 2.78 2.40 -18.48
CA TYR A 78 3.27 2.00 -19.79
C TYR A 78 4.07 0.69 -19.76
N ASP A 79 4.48 0.21 -18.57
CA ASP A 79 5.22 -1.03 -18.36
C ASP A 79 4.62 -1.80 -17.17
N ARG A 80 3.33 -2.17 -17.27
CA ARG A 80 2.57 -2.78 -16.17
C ARG A 80 3.14 -4.10 -15.64
N GLY A 81 4.02 -4.76 -16.38
CA GLY A 81 4.65 -6.02 -15.96
C GLY A 81 5.90 -5.83 -15.08
N ASN A 82 6.41 -4.60 -14.99
CA ASN A 82 7.67 -4.29 -14.35
C ASN A 82 7.44 -3.38 -13.13
N HIS A 83 7.26 -4.00 -11.98
CA HIS A 83 7.13 -3.28 -10.71
C HIS A 83 8.51 -3.01 -10.12
N HIS A 84 8.76 -1.76 -9.75
CA HIS A 84 10.00 -1.37 -9.08
C HIS A 84 9.79 -1.34 -7.58
N GLU A 85 10.08 -2.44 -6.90
CA GLU A 85 10.08 -2.52 -5.43
C GLU A 85 11.28 -1.74 -4.88
N PHE A 86 11.02 -0.75 -4.02
CA PHE A 86 12.06 -0.01 -3.29
C PHE A 86 12.11 -0.39 -1.80
N THR A 87 11.04 -0.99 -1.27
CA THR A 87 11.01 -1.60 0.07
C THR A 87 10.31 -2.95 -0.04
N SER A 88 10.93 -4.02 0.49
CA SER A 88 10.35 -5.36 0.49
C SER A 88 10.78 -6.12 1.75
N LEU A 89 9.84 -6.34 2.67
CA LEU A 89 10.06 -7.07 3.92
C LEU A 89 9.18 -8.31 3.92
N VAL A 90 9.74 -9.47 4.29
CA VAL A 90 9.04 -10.75 4.28
C VAL A 90 9.08 -11.39 5.66
N LYS A 91 7.94 -11.91 6.12
CA LYS A 91 7.83 -12.70 7.34
C LYS A 91 7.08 -14.00 7.06
N GLU A 92 7.74 -15.13 7.29
CA GLU A 92 7.09 -16.43 7.28
C GLU A 92 6.20 -16.58 8.52
N LEU A 93 4.91 -16.83 8.31
CA LEU A 93 3.94 -17.03 9.38
C LEU A 93 3.82 -18.51 9.75
N VAL A 94 3.87 -19.39 8.75
CA VAL A 94 3.69 -20.84 8.93
C VAL A 94 4.53 -21.60 7.92
N ARG A 95 5.16 -22.69 8.38
CA ARG A 95 5.80 -23.69 7.52
C ARG A 95 4.77 -24.50 6.71
N PRO A 96 5.18 -25.27 5.70
CA PRO A 96 4.29 -26.19 4.99
C PRO A 96 3.48 -27.08 5.94
N GLY A 97 2.19 -27.27 5.65
CA GLY A 97 1.27 -28.00 6.51
C GLY A 97 -0.17 -28.05 5.98
N GLU A 98 -1.11 -28.35 6.89
CA GLU A 98 -2.55 -28.35 6.62
C GLU A 98 -3.30 -27.44 7.60
N PHE A 99 -4.27 -26.69 7.09
CA PHE A 99 -5.28 -26.03 7.91
C PHE A 99 -6.51 -26.94 8.04
N ALA A 100 -6.86 -27.30 9.27
CA ALA A 100 -8.07 -28.06 9.59
C ALA A 100 -9.20 -27.17 10.17
N GLN A 101 -8.86 -25.97 10.62
CA GLN A 101 -9.79 -25.00 11.21
C GLN A 101 -9.33 -23.57 10.89
N ASN A 102 -10.19 -22.60 11.17
CA ASN A 102 -9.85 -21.18 11.08
C ASN A 102 -8.70 -20.86 12.04
N ILE A 103 -7.76 -20.05 11.59
CA ILE A 103 -6.54 -19.75 12.35
C ILE A 103 -6.10 -18.30 12.15
N SER A 104 -5.40 -17.75 13.14
CA SER A 104 -4.91 -16.38 13.13
C SER A 104 -3.43 -16.35 13.49
N TYR A 105 -2.63 -15.60 12.75
CA TYR A 105 -1.19 -15.45 12.96
C TYR A 105 -0.82 -13.99 13.17
N PRO A 106 -0.17 -13.64 14.29
CA PRO A 106 0.33 -12.29 14.48
C PRO A 106 1.55 -12.02 13.60
N PHE A 107 1.70 -10.77 13.17
CA PHE A 107 2.88 -10.30 12.46
C PHE A 107 3.28 -8.91 12.97
N GLU A 108 4.55 -8.58 12.75
CA GLU A 108 5.12 -7.29 13.14
C GLU A 108 6.36 -7.04 12.29
N PHE A 109 6.39 -5.87 11.67
CA PHE A 109 7.53 -5.26 10.99
C PHE A 109 7.92 -3.99 11.75
N LEU A 110 9.08 -4.00 12.40
CA LEU A 110 9.56 -2.89 13.22
C LEU A 110 10.26 -1.84 12.37
N ASN A 111 10.10 -0.56 12.73
CA ASN A 111 10.84 0.57 12.16
C ASN A 111 10.88 0.57 10.62
N VAL A 112 9.72 0.43 9.98
CA VAL A 112 9.64 0.23 8.53
C VAL A 112 9.95 1.53 7.79
N GLU A 113 10.93 1.49 6.90
CA GLU A 113 11.27 2.61 6.01
C GLU A 113 10.18 2.84 4.95
N LYS A 114 9.68 4.07 4.90
CA LYS A 114 8.65 4.55 3.97
C LYS A 114 9.07 5.94 3.45
N PRO A 115 10.18 6.03 2.69
CA PRO A 115 10.85 7.30 2.37
C PRO A 115 10.04 8.20 1.42
N PHE A 116 9.00 7.68 0.78
CA PHE A 116 8.22 8.40 -0.23
C PHE A 116 6.73 8.44 0.13
N GLU A 117 6.09 9.57 -0.14
CA GLU A 117 4.64 9.73 -0.01
C GLU A 117 3.89 8.90 -1.08
N SER A 118 2.78 8.27 -0.67
CA SER A 118 1.90 7.54 -1.60
C SER A 118 1.35 8.47 -2.67
N TYR A 119 1.36 8.02 -3.92
CA TYR A 119 0.97 8.84 -5.06
C TYR A 119 0.22 8.04 -6.12
N THR A 120 -0.89 8.59 -6.61
CA THR A 120 -1.61 8.07 -7.77
C THR A 120 -1.68 9.16 -8.83
N GLY A 121 -0.85 9.05 -9.87
CA GLY A 121 -0.80 9.98 -10.98
C GLY A 121 -1.41 9.41 -12.26
N SER A 122 -1.19 10.12 -13.37
CA SER A 122 -1.71 9.72 -14.69
C SER A 122 -0.92 8.58 -15.34
N ASN A 123 0.39 8.47 -15.07
CA ASN A 123 1.29 7.51 -15.72
C ASN A 123 2.07 6.63 -14.74
N VAL A 124 2.02 6.98 -13.44
CA VAL A 124 2.80 6.33 -12.39
C VAL A 124 1.99 6.26 -11.10
N ARG A 125 2.16 5.17 -10.37
CA ARG A 125 1.63 4.98 -9.03
C ARG A 125 2.75 4.56 -8.10
N LEU A 126 2.83 5.21 -6.94
CA LEU A 126 3.69 4.81 -5.83
C LEU A 126 2.76 4.38 -4.69
N ARG A 127 2.83 3.12 -4.30
CA ARG A 127 1.94 2.55 -3.27
C ARG A 127 2.70 1.69 -2.28
N TYR A 128 2.10 1.54 -1.11
CA TYR A 128 2.53 0.63 -0.06
C TYR A 128 1.38 -0.30 0.29
N PHE A 129 1.67 -1.59 0.45
CA PHE A 129 0.66 -2.58 0.79
C PHE A 129 1.25 -3.76 1.55
N LEU A 130 0.38 -4.44 2.29
CA LEU A 130 0.64 -5.75 2.85
C LEU A 130 0.12 -6.83 1.90
N ARG A 131 0.94 -7.83 1.60
CA ARG A 131 0.56 -8.99 0.79
C ARG A 131 0.70 -10.27 1.59
N VAL A 132 -0.40 -10.97 1.80
CA VAL A 132 -0.39 -12.31 2.37
C VAL A 132 -0.51 -13.33 1.25
N THR A 133 0.37 -14.32 1.27
CA THR A 133 0.38 -15.41 0.28
C THR A 133 0.33 -16.75 1.01
N ILE A 134 -0.73 -17.52 0.76
CA ILE A 134 -0.82 -18.94 1.11
C ILE A 134 -0.34 -19.71 -0.12
N VAL A 135 0.86 -20.28 -0.04
CA VAL A 135 1.49 -21.00 -1.15
C VAL A 135 0.82 -22.36 -1.30
N ARG A 136 0.40 -22.72 -2.52
CA ARG A 136 -0.27 -23.99 -2.80
C ARG A 136 0.34 -24.68 -4.00
N ARG A 137 0.07 -25.98 -4.15
CA ARG A 137 0.60 -26.77 -5.28
C ARG A 137 0.14 -26.26 -6.65
N LEU A 138 -1.10 -25.75 -6.75
CA LEU A 138 -1.70 -25.36 -8.04
C LEU A 138 -1.74 -23.85 -8.23
N SER A 139 -2.35 -23.14 -7.29
CA SER A 139 -2.55 -21.70 -7.37
C SER A 139 -2.60 -21.12 -5.97
N ASP A 140 -1.74 -20.14 -5.74
CA ASP A 140 -1.62 -19.45 -4.47
C ASP A 140 -2.88 -18.63 -4.16
N ILE A 141 -3.19 -18.51 -2.87
CA ILE A 141 -4.24 -17.58 -2.41
C ILE A 141 -3.52 -16.33 -1.94
N VAL A 142 -3.75 -15.22 -2.63
CA VAL A 142 -3.11 -13.93 -2.36
C VAL A 142 -4.16 -12.92 -1.92
N LYS A 143 -3.84 -12.15 -0.87
CA LYS A 143 -4.63 -11.01 -0.43
C LYS A 143 -3.71 -9.82 -0.20
N GLU A 144 -4.07 -8.71 -0.84
CA GLU A 144 -3.42 -7.42 -0.64
C GLU A 144 -4.29 -6.48 0.18
N MET A 145 -3.65 -5.60 0.95
CA MET A 145 -4.27 -4.50 1.65
C MET A 145 -3.37 -3.27 1.56
N ASP A 146 -3.86 -2.22 0.91
CA ASP A 146 -3.17 -0.95 0.76
C ASP A 146 -3.12 -0.16 2.08
N ILE A 147 -2.05 0.63 2.21
CA ILE A 147 -1.94 1.69 3.20
C ILE A 147 -1.52 3.00 2.51
N VAL A 148 -1.70 4.12 3.19
CA VAL A 148 -1.25 5.43 2.70
C VAL A 148 -0.10 5.93 3.56
N VAL A 149 0.94 6.44 2.90
CA VAL A 149 2.09 7.07 3.55
C VAL A 149 2.09 8.55 3.21
N HIS A 150 2.23 9.42 4.19
CA HIS A 150 2.50 10.86 3.97
C HIS A 150 3.92 11.21 4.43
N THR A 151 4.52 12.19 3.78
CA THR A 151 5.81 12.77 4.17
C THR A 151 5.59 14.16 4.74
N LEU A 152 5.97 14.37 6.00
CA LEU A 152 5.88 15.69 6.62
C LEU A 152 7.12 16.51 6.27
N SER A 153 6.90 17.74 5.80
CA SER A 153 7.98 18.70 5.51
C SER A 153 7.83 19.93 6.39
N CYS A 154 8.94 20.47 6.87
CA CYS A 154 9.01 21.76 7.54
C CYS A 154 9.84 22.71 6.69
N TYR A 155 9.24 23.82 6.25
CA TYR A 155 9.92 24.85 5.47
C TYR A 155 10.18 26.07 6.35
N PRO A 156 11.31 26.77 6.17
CA PRO A 156 11.58 28.01 6.89
C PRO A 156 10.54 29.08 6.52
N ASP A 157 10.15 29.92 7.49
CA ASP A 157 9.17 31.01 7.31
C ASP A 157 9.67 32.18 6.43
N MET A 158 10.82 32.04 5.76
CA MET A 158 11.37 33.06 4.88
C MET A 158 10.53 33.19 3.60
N ASN A 159 9.54 34.08 3.66
CA ASN A 159 8.70 34.51 2.55
C ASN A 159 9.41 35.63 1.78
N ASN A 160 10.36 35.27 0.92
CA ASN A 160 10.77 36.19 -0.14
C ASN A 160 9.69 36.19 -1.21
N SER A 161 9.16 37.38 -1.58
CA SER A 161 8.15 37.44 -2.64
C SER A 161 8.77 37.02 -3.98
N ILE A 162 8.00 36.28 -4.78
CA ILE A 162 8.36 35.97 -6.16
C ILE A 162 7.68 36.99 -7.05
N LYS A 163 8.46 37.63 -7.92
CA LYS A 163 7.95 38.44 -9.01
C LYS A 163 8.12 37.69 -10.33
N MET A 164 7.06 37.62 -11.11
CA MET A 164 7.06 37.11 -12.48
C MET A 164 6.52 38.19 -13.40
N GLU A 165 7.28 38.53 -14.44
CA GLU A 165 6.89 39.53 -15.43
C GLU A 165 6.61 38.88 -16.79
N VAL A 166 5.58 39.37 -17.47
CA VAL A 166 5.30 39.04 -18.87
C VAL A 166 4.96 40.33 -19.61
N GLY A 167 5.59 40.52 -20.77
CA GLY A 167 5.36 41.73 -21.55
C GLY A 167 5.88 41.64 -22.96
N ILE A 168 5.41 42.60 -23.76
CA ILE A 168 5.93 42.94 -25.07
C ILE A 168 6.50 44.35 -24.93
N GLU A 169 7.78 44.49 -25.26
CA GLU A 169 8.52 45.74 -25.20
C GLU A 169 7.71 46.89 -25.85
N ASP A 170 7.64 48.02 -25.16
CA ASP A 170 6.92 49.24 -25.55
C ASP A 170 5.42 49.10 -25.83
N CYS A 171 4.80 47.95 -25.52
CA CYS A 171 3.38 47.71 -25.78
C CYS A 171 2.59 47.35 -24.53
N LEU A 172 3.07 46.36 -23.77
CA LEU A 172 2.34 45.81 -22.64
C LEU A 172 3.31 45.18 -21.65
N HIS A 173 3.17 45.48 -20.37
CA HIS A 173 3.97 44.87 -19.32
C HIS A 173 3.07 44.55 -18.12
N ILE A 174 3.09 43.29 -17.66
CA ILE A 174 2.28 42.79 -16.55
C ILE A 174 3.21 42.08 -15.57
N GLU A 175 3.16 42.47 -14.30
CA GLU A 175 3.87 41.83 -13.19
C GLU A 175 2.90 41.06 -12.29
N PHE A 176 3.30 39.87 -11.88
CA PHE A 176 2.66 39.06 -10.85
C PHE A 176 3.58 38.94 -9.64
N GLU A 177 3.09 39.32 -8.47
CA GLU A 177 3.80 39.14 -7.21
C GLU A 177 3.10 38.08 -6.35
N TYR A 178 3.86 37.08 -5.90
CA TYR A 178 3.39 35.99 -5.06
C TYR A 178 4.10 36.02 -3.71
N ASN A 179 3.34 35.82 -2.64
CA ASN A 179 3.86 35.88 -1.28
C ASN A 179 4.71 34.67 -0.87
N LYS A 180 4.62 33.56 -1.61
CA LYS A 180 5.31 32.30 -1.30
C LYS A 180 5.81 31.59 -2.56
N SER A 181 7.00 30.99 -2.44
CA SER A 181 7.60 30.14 -3.47
C SER A 181 7.28 28.65 -3.33
N LYS A 182 6.66 28.28 -2.21
CA LYS A 182 6.22 26.93 -1.86
C LYS A 182 4.88 26.99 -1.16
#